data_AF-A0A5A7SML0-F1
#
_entry.id   AF-A0A5A7SML0-F1
#
_cell.length_a   1.000
_cell.length_b   1.000
_cell.length_c   1.000
_cell.angle_alpha   90.00
_cell.angle_beta   90.00
_cell.angle_gamma   90.00
#
_symmetry.space_group_name_H-M   'P 1'
#
loop_
_entity.id
_entity.type
_entity.pdbx_description
1 polymer ?
#
loop_
_entity_poly.entity_id
_entity_poly.type
_entity_poly.pdbx_seq_one_letter_code
_entity_poly.pdbx_strand_id
1 'polypeptide(L)'
;MFTKFILITLHRKDPKSAVQLLQVSWLEVTCSTDKVEAGKTYKVGFNVSLQPDAFGWDDVEVFIMAKVGKKGNYFFKKTNLGKRSTSTKKFSVPDEGNLEIEIVAPQSSPGDCGLYFGLYEVWSGKWKGGLQIHDAFVEKV
;
A
#
# COMPACT_ATOMS: atom_id res chain seq x y z
N MET A 1 -22.86 12.73 -12.49
CA MET A 1 -22.18 11.63 -11.77
C MET A 1 -20.85 12.17 -11.29
N PHE A 2 -20.72 12.56 -10.01
CA PHE A 2 -19.49 13.15 -9.49
C PHE A 2 -18.58 12.05 -8.97
N THR A 3 -17.54 11.71 -9.73
CA THR A 3 -16.45 10.86 -9.24
C THR A 3 -15.59 11.72 -8.32
N LYS A 4 -15.76 11.55 -7.00
CA LYS A 4 -14.94 12.24 -6.01
C LYS A 4 -13.61 11.49 -5.88
N PHE A 5 -12.60 11.97 -6.58
CA PHE A 5 -11.22 11.51 -6.41
C PHE A 5 -10.67 12.12 -5.12
N ILE A 6 -10.29 11.30 -4.14
CA ILE A 6 -9.53 11.77 -2.99
C ILE A 6 -8.12 11.22 -3.14
N LEU A 7 -7.21 12.08 -3.63
CA LEU A 7 -5.78 11.86 -3.48
C LEU A 7 -5.43 12.21 -2.03
N ILE A 8 -5.19 11.21 -1.18
CA ILE A 8 -4.73 11.46 0.19
C ILE A 8 -3.22 11.60 0.17
N THR A 9 -2.72 12.82 0.03
CA THR A 9 -1.33 13.14 0.42
C THR A 9 -1.27 13.26 1.94
N LEU A 10 -0.68 12.27 2.61
CA LEU A 10 -0.61 12.20 4.06
C LEU A 10 0.40 13.21 4.62
N HIS A 11 -0.04 14.43 4.92
CA HIS A 11 0.68 15.32 5.83
C HIS A 11 0.27 14.96 7.27
N ARG A 12 1.05 14.09 7.93
CA ARG A 12 0.78 13.70 9.32
C ARG A 12 0.94 14.90 10.26
N LYS A 13 -0.11 15.24 11.00
CA LYS A 13 -0.06 16.22 12.11
C LYS A 13 0.52 15.60 13.38
N ASP A 14 0.32 14.28 13.57
CA ASP A 14 0.99 13.44 14.56
C ASP A 14 1.51 12.18 13.87
N PRO A 15 2.82 11.88 13.91
CA PRO A 15 3.38 10.67 13.31
C PRO A 15 2.83 9.37 13.90
N LYS A 16 2.20 9.40 15.08
CA LYS A 16 1.67 8.22 15.77
C LYS A 16 0.19 7.92 15.50
N SER A 17 -0.56 8.84 14.89
CA SER A 17 -1.97 8.61 14.59
C SER A 17 -2.14 7.93 13.24
N ALA A 18 -2.94 6.86 13.20
CA ALA A 18 -3.36 6.21 11.96
C ALA A 18 -4.23 7.16 11.12
N VAL A 19 -4.19 7.00 9.80
CA VAL A 19 -5.10 7.75 8.91
C VAL A 19 -6.28 6.88 8.51
N GLN A 20 -7.47 7.44 8.67
CA GLN A 20 -8.72 6.77 8.37
C GLN A 20 -9.28 7.23 7.03
N LEU A 21 -9.66 6.27 6.19
CA LEU A 21 -10.51 6.49 5.04
C LEU A 21 -11.96 6.58 5.53
N LEU A 22 -12.58 7.75 5.39
CA LEU A 22 -13.98 7.95 5.78
C LEU A 22 -14.91 7.27 4.78
N GLN A 23 -14.86 7.70 3.51
CA GLN A 23 -15.67 7.15 2.43
C GLN A 23 -15.06 7.52 1.08
N VAL A 24 -14.64 6.52 0.31
CA VAL A 24 -14.02 6.69 -1.01
C VAL A 24 -14.49 5.61 -1.99
N SER A 25 -14.44 5.91 -3.29
CA SER A 25 -14.59 4.92 -4.37
C SER A 25 -13.26 4.61 -5.09
N TRP A 26 -12.19 5.26 -4.65
CA TRP A 26 -10.82 5.16 -5.18
C TRP A 26 -9.85 5.31 -4.01
N LEU A 27 -8.93 4.36 -3.86
CA LEU A 27 -7.84 4.38 -2.91
C LEU A 27 -6.51 4.25 -3.65
N GLU A 28 -5.65 5.24 -3.46
CA GLU A 28 -4.26 5.19 -3.90
C GLU A 28 -3.39 5.81 -2.80
N VAL A 29 -2.52 4.99 -2.21
CA VAL A 29 -1.48 5.44 -1.28
C VAL A 29 -0.15 5.05 -1.88
N THR A 30 0.75 6.02 -2.03
CA THR A 30 2.07 5.81 -2.61
C THR A 30 3.17 6.15 -1.62
N CYS A 31 4.26 5.39 -1.70
CA CYS A 31 5.43 5.49 -0.85
C CYS A 31 6.67 5.34 -1.73
N SER A 32 7.76 6.00 -1.31
CA SER A 32 9.06 5.83 -1.94
C SER A 32 10.18 5.93 -0.91
N THR A 33 11.27 5.21 -1.15
CA THR A 33 12.48 5.32 -0.34
C THR A 33 13.72 5.02 -1.17
N ASP A 34 14.77 5.78 -0.91
CA ASP A 34 16.14 5.59 -1.42
C ASP A 34 17.03 4.83 -0.42
N LYS A 35 16.51 4.48 0.76
CA LYS A 35 17.24 3.78 1.83
C LYS A 35 17.28 2.27 1.60
N VAL A 36 17.69 1.88 0.40
CA VAL A 36 17.78 0.48 -0.04
C VAL A 36 19.13 0.22 -0.70
N GLU A 37 19.65 -0.98 -0.51
CA GLU A 37 20.97 -1.40 -1.01
C GLU A 37 20.81 -2.27 -2.26
N ALA A 38 21.64 -2.03 -3.27
CA ALA A 38 21.69 -2.89 -4.46
C ALA A 38 22.14 -4.31 -4.13
N GLY A 39 21.57 -5.29 -4.82
CA GLY A 39 21.79 -6.73 -4.59
C GLY A 39 21.14 -7.27 -3.33
N LYS A 40 20.25 -6.51 -2.69
CA LYS A 40 19.48 -6.94 -1.52
C LYS A 40 18.00 -7.04 -1.87
N THR A 41 17.32 -7.92 -1.16
CA THR A 41 15.87 -8.13 -1.27
C THR A 41 15.17 -7.50 -0.08
N TYR A 42 14.06 -6.82 -0.36
CA TYR A 42 13.23 -6.18 0.64
C TYR A 42 11.79 -6.65 0.50
N LYS A 43 11.12 -6.90 1.62
CA LYS A 43 9.66 -7.00 1.65
C LYS A 43 9.05 -5.63 1.94
N VAL A 44 7.93 -5.36 1.29
CA VAL A 44 7.17 -4.12 1.47
C VAL A 44 5.72 -4.39 1.82
N GLY A 45 5.09 -3.43 2.50
CA GLY A 45 3.68 -3.52 2.81
C GLY A 45 3.18 -2.40 3.70
N PHE A 46 1.97 -2.60 4.22
CA PHE A 46 1.25 -1.64 5.06
C PHE A 46 0.69 -2.34 6.29
N ASN A 47 0.79 -1.69 7.45
CA ASN A 47 0.10 -2.09 8.65
C ASN A 47 -1.23 -1.34 8.73
N VAL A 48 -2.34 -2.08 8.73
CA VAL A 48 -3.69 -1.54 8.63
C VAL A 48 -4.63 -2.16 9.67
N SER A 49 -5.79 -1.55 9.87
CA SER A 49 -6.93 -2.16 10.57
C SER A 49 -8.23 -1.69 9.93
N LEU A 50 -9.31 -2.44 10.16
CA LEU A 50 -10.67 -2.03 9.81
C LEU A 50 -11.40 -1.61 11.08
N GLN A 51 -12.10 -0.48 11.02
CA GLN A 51 -13.02 -0.06 12.06
C GLN A 51 -14.21 -1.04 12.14
N PRO A 52 -14.89 -1.15 13.31
CA PRO A 52 -16.08 -1.99 13.45
C PRO A 52 -17.21 -1.66 12.45
N ASP A 53 -17.28 -0.41 11.99
CA ASP A 53 -18.25 0.10 11.02
C ASP A 53 -17.67 0.20 9.59
N ALA A 54 -16.52 -0.43 9.34
CA ALA A 54 -15.95 -0.48 8.00
C ALA A 54 -16.87 -1.20 7.01
N PHE A 55 -16.95 -0.72 5.77
CA PHE A 55 -17.87 -1.22 4.77
C PHE A 55 -17.25 -1.22 3.37
N GLY A 56 -17.79 -2.03 2.47
CA GLY A 56 -17.44 -2.03 1.04
C GLY A 56 -16.15 -2.76 0.67
N TRP A 57 -15.60 -3.59 1.57
CA TRP A 57 -14.34 -4.32 1.37
C TRP A 57 -14.49 -5.82 1.05
N ASP A 58 -15.68 -6.40 1.22
CA ASP A 58 -15.91 -7.86 1.12
C ASP A 58 -15.63 -8.44 -0.26
N ASP A 59 -16.05 -7.75 -1.31
CA ASP A 59 -15.92 -8.21 -2.71
C ASP A 59 -14.98 -7.29 -3.51
N VAL A 60 -13.90 -6.84 -2.87
CA VAL A 60 -12.91 -5.96 -3.50
C VAL A 60 -11.50 -6.45 -3.24
N GLU A 61 -10.71 -6.54 -4.30
CA GLU A 61 -9.28 -6.81 -4.22
C GLU A 61 -8.51 -5.50 -4.03
N VAL A 62 -7.63 -5.48 -3.04
CA VAL A 62 -6.68 -4.40 -2.81
C VAL A 62 -5.29 -4.88 -3.24
N PHE A 63 -4.57 -4.03 -3.95
CA PHE A 63 -3.31 -4.36 -4.58
C PHE A 63 -2.17 -3.68 -3.84
N ILE A 64 -1.14 -4.45 -3.50
CA ILE A 64 0.16 -3.90 -3.13
C ILE A 64 1.02 -3.99 -4.37
N MET A 65 1.51 -2.84 -4.84
CA MET A 65 2.37 -2.78 -6.01
C MET A 65 3.70 -2.16 -5.62
N ALA A 66 4.79 -2.65 -6.19
CA ALA A 66 6.13 -2.13 -5.97
C ALA A 66 6.98 -2.19 -7.24
N LYS A 67 7.94 -1.27 -7.37
CA LYS A 67 8.90 -1.22 -8.48
C LYS A 67 10.22 -0.61 -8.02
N VAL A 68 11.30 -0.97 -8.70
CA VAL A 68 12.62 -0.36 -8.52
C VAL A 68 12.83 0.72 -9.58
N GLY A 69 13.07 1.94 -9.14
CA GLY A 69 13.18 3.13 -10.00
C GLY A 69 11.84 3.58 -10.59
N LYS A 70 11.77 4.87 -10.96
CA LYS A 70 10.55 5.45 -11.57
C LYS A 70 10.06 4.74 -12.83
N LYS A 71 10.98 4.19 -13.62
CA LYS A 71 10.67 3.48 -14.89
C LYS A 71 10.69 1.95 -14.74
N GLY A 72 10.80 1.42 -13.53
CA GLY A 72 10.81 -0.02 -13.29
C GLY A 72 9.46 -0.68 -13.57
N ASN A 73 9.52 -1.99 -13.80
CA ASN A 73 8.33 -2.84 -13.88
C ASN A 73 7.71 -3.02 -12.50
N TYR A 74 6.38 -3.11 -12.46
CA TYR A 74 5.66 -3.36 -11.23
C TYR A 74 5.61 -4.86 -10.92
N PHE A 75 5.94 -5.18 -9.68
CA PHE A 75 5.57 -6.40 -8.99
C PHE A 75 4.33 -6.11 -8.16
N PHE A 76 3.42 -7.07 -8.03
CA PHE A 76 2.22 -6.85 -7.25
C PHE A 76 1.72 -8.11 -6.55
N LYS A 77 0.99 -7.88 -5.47
CA LYS A 77 0.16 -8.88 -4.80
C LYS A 77 -1.23 -8.32 -4.56
N LYS A 78 -2.21 -9.22 -4.58
CA LYS A 78 -3.59 -8.90 -4.25
C LYS A 78 -3.91 -9.43 -2.86
N THR A 79 -4.77 -8.70 -2.14
CA THR A 79 -5.36 -9.14 -0.88
C THR A 79 -6.84 -8.78 -0.89
N ASN A 80 -7.63 -9.45 -0.05
CA ASN A 80 -9.01 -9.06 0.22
C ASN A 80 -9.13 -8.66 1.70
N LEU A 81 -9.36 -7.39 1.95
CA LEU A 81 -9.45 -6.86 3.32
C LEU A 81 -10.75 -7.29 4.02
N GLY A 82 -11.82 -7.54 3.27
CA GLY A 82 -13.12 -7.94 3.82
C GLY A 82 -13.11 -9.32 4.49
N LYS A 83 -12.23 -10.24 4.09
CA LYS A 83 -11.97 -11.49 4.83
C LYS A 83 -11.52 -11.25 6.29
N ARG A 84 -11.06 -10.04 6.61
CA ARG A 84 -10.62 -9.59 7.94
C ARG A 84 -11.59 -8.61 8.61
N SER A 85 -12.75 -8.31 8.00
CA SER A 85 -13.71 -7.28 8.48
C SER A 85 -14.25 -7.53 9.89
N THR A 86 -14.19 -8.76 10.39
CA THR A 86 -14.61 -9.14 11.75
C THR A 86 -13.55 -8.88 12.83
N SER A 87 -12.33 -8.48 12.46
CA SER A 87 -11.22 -8.27 13.39
C SER A 87 -10.79 -6.80 13.41
N THR A 88 -10.99 -6.13 14.55
CA THR A 88 -10.43 -4.78 14.81
C THR A 88 -8.90 -4.79 15.03
N LYS A 89 -8.26 -5.97 15.05
CA LYS A 89 -6.81 -6.09 15.24
C LYS A 89 -6.07 -5.56 14.02
N LYS A 90 -4.91 -4.95 14.28
CA LYS A 90 -3.96 -4.57 13.23
C LYS A 90 -3.44 -5.81 12.52
N PHE A 91 -3.25 -5.70 11.21
CA PHE A 91 -2.64 -6.73 10.37
C PHE A 91 -1.81 -6.10 9.26
N SER A 92 -0.89 -6.88 8.70
CA SER A 92 -0.04 -6.46 7.59
C SER A 92 -0.65 -6.87 6.26
N VAL A 93 -0.44 -6.02 5.25
CA VAL A 93 -0.84 -6.27 3.87
C VAL A 93 0.43 -6.19 2.99
N PRO A 94 0.70 -7.17 2.10
CA PRO A 94 -0.14 -8.35 1.80
C PRO A 94 -0.21 -9.34 2.98
N ASP A 95 -1.37 -9.99 3.15
CA ASP A 95 -1.67 -10.90 4.26
C ASP A 95 -1.24 -12.35 3.99
N GLU A 96 -1.11 -12.73 2.71
CA GLU A 96 -0.61 -14.03 2.28
C GLU A 96 0.74 -13.91 1.55
N GLY A 97 1.81 -14.18 2.31
CA GLY A 97 3.20 -14.10 1.87
C GLY A 97 3.67 -12.68 1.57
N ASN A 98 4.99 -12.46 1.61
CA ASN A 98 5.56 -11.14 1.40
C ASN A 98 5.57 -10.73 -0.08
N LEU A 99 5.46 -9.43 -0.38
CA LEU A 99 5.87 -8.88 -1.66
C LEU A 99 7.35 -8.53 -1.57
N GLU A 100 8.20 -9.40 -2.09
CA GLU A 100 9.66 -9.27 -2.04
C GLU A 100 10.20 -8.68 -3.35
N ILE A 101 11.07 -7.69 -3.21
CA ILE A 101 11.63 -6.91 -4.32
C ILE A 101 13.14 -6.91 -4.19
N GLU A 102 13.81 -7.47 -5.19
CA GLU A 102 15.27 -7.37 -5.32
C GLU A 102 15.65 -6.01 -5.91
N ILE A 103 16.58 -5.32 -5.26
CA ILE A 103 17.10 -4.03 -5.73
C ILE A 103 18.22 -4.29 -6.72
N VAL A 104 17.90 -4.23 -8.01
CA VAL A 104 18.88 -4.43 -9.08
C VAL A 104 19.62 -3.12 -9.35
N ALA A 105 20.96 -3.16 -9.30
CA ALA A 105 21.79 -2.00 -9.66
C ALA A 105 21.64 -1.67 -11.17
N PRO A 106 21.50 -0.39 -11.54
CA PRO A 106 21.54 0.02 -12.93
C PRO A 106 22.92 -0.28 -13.52
N GLN A 107 22.94 -0.99 -14.65
CA GLN A 107 24.16 -1.47 -15.29
C GLN A 107 25.03 -0.34 -15.91
N SER A 108 24.50 0.88 -16.13
CA SER A 108 25.22 1.89 -16.94
C SER A 108 24.93 3.37 -16.63
N SER A 109 24.40 3.73 -15.47
CA SER A 109 24.24 5.14 -15.05
C SER A 109 24.02 5.22 -13.53
N PRO A 110 24.15 6.40 -12.89
CA PRO A 110 23.51 6.64 -11.59
C PRO A 110 21.99 6.67 -11.83
N GLY A 111 21.42 5.49 -12.09
CA GLY A 111 20.00 5.29 -12.26
C GLY A 111 19.29 5.35 -10.92
N ASP A 112 18.04 5.80 -10.96
CA ASP A 112 17.15 5.78 -9.80
C ASP A 112 16.94 4.34 -9.31
N CYS A 113 17.58 3.99 -8.20
CA CYS A 113 17.44 2.70 -7.52
C CYS A 113 16.38 2.74 -6.41
N GLY A 114 15.63 3.86 -6.31
CA GLY A 114 14.64 4.02 -5.26
C GLY A 114 13.56 2.94 -5.35
N LEU A 115 13.13 2.45 -4.20
CA LEU A 115 12.01 1.54 -4.11
C LEU A 115 10.72 2.38 -4.04
N TYR A 116 9.82 2.15 -4.98
CA TYR A 116 8.50 2.77 -5.03
C TYR A 116 7.46 1.71 -4.78
N PHE A 117 6.52 1.96 -3.88
CA PHE A 117 5.45 1.01 -3.61
C PHE A 117 4.17 1.71 -3.17
N GLY A 118 3.05 0.99 -3.18
CA GLY A 118 1.78 1.58 -2.82
C GLY A 118 0.66 0.58 -2.57
N LEU A 119 -0.42 1.09 -2.00
CA LEU A 119 -1.67 0.40 -1.70
C LEU A 119 -2.75 0.96 -2.63
N TYR A 120 -3.36 0.08 -3.43
CA TYR A 120 -4.26 0.49 -4.51
C TYR A 120 -5.58 -0.27 -4.47
N GLU A 121 -6.66 0.47 -4.56
CA GLU A 121 -7.97 -0.02 -4.93
C GLU A 121 -8.61 1.06 -5.80
N VAL A 122 -8.42 0.99 -7.10
CA VAL A 122 -8.82 2.06 -8.03
C VAL A 122 -9.78 1.57 -9.12
N TRP A 123 -10.08 0.27 -9.14
CA TRP A 123 -10.75 -0.38 -10.25
C TRP A 123 -12.23 -0.68 -9.99
N SER A 124 -12.64 -0.97 -8.76
CA SER A 124 -14.01 -1.45 -8.51
C SER A 124 -15.08 -0.36 -8.64
N GLY A 125 -14.72 0.90 -8.40
CA GLY A 125 -15.67 2.01 -8.28
C GLY A 125 -16.65 1.87 -7.10
N LYS A 126 -16.53 0.84 -6.27
CA LYS A 126 -17.41 0.59 -5.11
C LYS A 126 -17.10 1.56 -3.98
N TRP A 127 -18.12 2.07 -3.30
CA TRP A 127 -17.92 2.88 -2.09
C TRP A 127 -17.44 2.03 -0.92
N LYS A 128 -16.44 2.54 -0.20
CA LYS A 128 -15.84 1.87 0.95
C LYS A 128 -15.30 2.86 1.96
N GLY A 129 -15.22 2.44 3.22
CA GLY A 129 -14.84 3.29 4.35
C GLY A 129 -14.35 2.48 5.54
N GLY A 130 -13.81 3.16 6.54
CA GLY A 130 -13.37 2.57 7.81
C GLY A 130 -12.00 1.89 7.79
N LEU A 131 -11.25 1.94 6.68
CA LEU A 131 -9.86 1.49 6.65
C LEU A 131 -8.96 2.48 7.38
N GLN A 132 -8.13 1.97 8.29
CA GLN A 132 -7.09 2.73 8.97
C GLN A 132 -5.71 2.26 8.53
N ILE A 133 -4.88 3.19 8.08
CA ILE A 133 -3.49 2.95 7.69
C ILE A 133 -2.59 3.49 8.81
N HIS A 134 -1.90 2.60 9.51
CA HIS A 134 -1.02 2.95 10.64
C HIS A 134 0.36 3.38 10.13
N ASP A 135 0.94 2.60 9.23
CA ASP A 135 2.27 2.82 8.67
C ASP A 135 2.50 1.96 7.43
N ALA A 136 3.55 2.31 6.70
CA ALA A 136 4.10 1.54 5.61
C ALA A 136 5.49 1.04 6.02
N PHE A 137 5.85 -0.17 5.63
CA PHE A 137 7.13 -0.77 5.99
C PHE A 137 7.92 -1.21 4.76
N VAL A 138 9.24 -1.15 4.92
CA VAL A 138 10.24 -1.71 4.01
C VAL A 138 11.26 -2.42 4.89
N GLU A 139 11.35 -3.73 4.77
CA GLU A 139 12.20 -4.56 5.63
C GLU A 139 13.11 -5.43 4.78
N LYS A 140 14.40 -5.46 5.11
CA LYS A 140 15.37 -6.33 4.45
C LYS A 140 15.06 -7.80 4.79
N VAL A 141 15.09 -8.68 3.79
CA VAL A 141 14.92 -10.13 3.94
C VAL A 141 16.25 -10.80 4.24
#